data_AF-R7VD70-F1
#
_entry.id   AF-R7VD70-F1
#
_cell.length_a   1.000
_cell.length_b   1.000
_cell.length_c   1.000
_cell.angle_alpha   90.00
_cell.angle_beta   90.00
_cell.angle_gamma   90.00
#
_symmetry.space_group_name_H-M   'P 1'
#
loop_
_entity.id
_entity.type
_entity.pdbx_description
1 polymer ?
#
loop_
_entity_poly.entity_id
_entity_poly.type
_entity_poly.pdbx_seq_one_letter_code
_entity_poly.pdbx_strand_id
1 'polypeptide(L)'
;MASPDGATVEFKPSTPANDVEAGGTVEIQSPAKNRLQGSPVLPSNGVGERRKSSIPILFERSAHSWWNPKFDSEILEKQHMESYYPKTKQRFQYAILYVLVACVAWSIFLGVLAQEHWLAYMCGLLVLLGIGLIILIVTFTPCCERALLPLSTLFALSLCAFCLLSFIQSSDAPISAVGTFTMTIEVLLLMYAMIPLPLYLAICFGVALSLSYEVLSIALVEFQDPPFVIGRLLMHCAMHFIGIHLFIMAQVRKRSTFLKVGQSILSRRDLNIEKELKQKMINSLMPQSVAEE
;
A
#
# COMPACT_ATOMS: atom_id res chain seq x y z
N MET A 1 49.49 -10.97 -14.30
CA MET A 1 50.63 -10.23 -14.88
C MET A 1 50.14 -8.84 -15.26
N ALA A 2 50.99 -7.83 -15.05
CA ALA A 2 50.76 -6.37 -15.10
C ALA A 2 50.27 -5.73 -13.78
N SER A 3 51.25 -5.39 -12.96
CA SER A 3 51.15 -4.44 -11.84
C SER A 3 51.25 -3.03 -12.42
N PRO A 4 50.40 -2.04 -12.06
CA PRO A 4 50.62 -0.66 -12.47
C PRO A 4 51.45 0.05 -11.40
N ASP A 5 52.52 0.67 -11.87
CA ASP A 5 53.58 1.33 -11.11
C ASP A 5 53.08 2.40 -10.13
N GLY A 6 53.50 2.30 -8.87
CA GLY A 6 53.52 3.42 -7.95
C GLY A 6 54.68 4.34 -8.33
N ALA A 7 54.38 5.57 -8.73
CA ALA A 7 55.41 6.56 -8.99
C ALA A 7 56.04 7.02 -7.67
N THR A 8 57.28 6.60 -7.40
CA THR A 8 58.14 7.13 -6.35
C THR A 8 58.81 8.41 -6.85
N VAL A 9 58.51 9.56 -6.23
CA VAL A 9 59.21 10.82 -6.50
C VAL A 9 60.23 11.06 -5.40
N GLU A 10 61.51 11.01 -5.76
CA GLU A 10 62.65 11.24 -4.87
C GLU A 10 62.93 12.75 -4.75
N PHE A 11 62.84 13.30 -3.53
CA PHE A 11 63.17 14.69 -3.26
C PHE A 11 64.65 14.83 -2.92
N LYS A 12 65.39 15.64 -3.70
CA LYS A 12 66.82 15.92 -3.47
C LYS A 12 66.98 17.36 -2.97
N PRO A 13 67.38 17.58 -1.70
CA PRO A 13 67.57 18.93 -1.17
C PRO A 13 68.81 19.59 -1.79
N SER A 14 68.73 20.88 -2.08
CA SER A 14 69.73 21.65 -2.83
C SER A 14 70.87 22.24 -1.99
N THR A 15 71.05 21.83 -0.73
CA THR A 15 72.17 22.30 0.11
C THR A 15 72.59 21.22 1.11
N PRO A 16 73.90 20.87 1.22
CA PRO A 16 74.35 19.89 2.20
C PRO A 16 74.62 20.61 3.52
N ALA A 17 73.87 20.29 4.56
CA ALA A 17 74.29 20.49 5.94
C ALA A 17 74.21 19.12 6.62
N ASN A 18 75.38 18.66 7.06
CA ASN A 18 75.61 17.34 7.64
C ASN A 18 74.75 17.13 8.90
N ASP A 19 74.46 15.85 9.15
CA ASP A 19 73.95 15.27 10.39
C ASP A 19 72.42 15.13 10.53
N VAL A 20 71.77 14.29 9.71
CA VAL A 20 70.66 13.42 10.14
C VAL A 20 70.60 12.16 9.25
N GLU A 21 70.38 11.01 9.88
CA GLU A 21 70.22 9.66 9.32
C GLU A 21 69.39 9.59 8.03
N ALA A 22 69.86 8.72 7.13
CA ALA A 22 69.30 8.45 5.82
C ALA A 22 67.94 7.74 5.88
N GLY A 23 67.01 8.21 5.03
CA GLY A 23 66.05 7.34 4.35
C GLY A 23 64.71 7.10 5.06
N GLY A 24 63.86 8.12 5.12
CA GLY A 24 62.43 7.93 5.36
C GLY A 24 61.66 7.79 4.03
N THR A 25 61.24 6.58 3.67
CA THR A 25 60.21 6.39 2.62
C THR A 25 58.85 6.80 3.19
N VAL A 26 58.30 7.92 2.73
CA VAL A 26 56.91 8.30 3.02
C VAL A 26 56.02 7.70 1.94
N GLU A 27 55.30 6.64 2.29
CA GLU A 27 54.30 6.03 1.43
C GLU A 27 53.03 6.92 1.42
N ILE A 28 52.83 7.68 0.35
CA ILE A 28 51.60 8.48 0.16
C ILE A 28 50.48 7.51 -0.20
N GLN A 29 49.70 7.10 0.80
CA GLN A 29 48.51 6.30 0.59
C GLN A 29 47.47 7.14 -0.16
N SER A 30 47.22 6.82 -1.43
CA SER A 30 46.22 7.50 -2.24
C SER A 30 44.83 7.41 -1.57
N PRO A 31 44.12 8.53 -1.37
CA PRO A 31 42.84 8.58 -0.66
C PRO A 31 41.70 7.83 -1.39
N ALA A 32 41.95 7.33 -2.60
CA ALA A 32 41.01 6.51 -3.36
C ALA A 32 40.71 5.17 -2.67
N LYS A 33 41.67 4.58 -1.93
CA LYS A 33 41.51 3.24 -1.35
C LYS A 33 40.54 3.22 -0.16
N ASN A 34 40.47 4.32 0.60
CA ASN A 34 39.51 4.47 1.72
C ASN A 34 38.10 4.87 1.26
N ARG A 35 37.93 5.30 0.00
CA ARG A 35 36.64 5.83 -0.49
C ARG A 35 35.61 4.76 -0.84
N LEU A 36 36.02 3.50 -1.01
CA LEU A 36 35.10 2.37 -1.16
C LEU A 36 34.57 1.83 0.18
N GLN A 37 35.19 2.22 1.31
CA GLN A 37 34.73 1.85 2.66
C GLN A 37 33.82 2.93 3.30
N GLY A 38 33.78 4.14 2.74
CA GLY A 38 33.13 5.31 3.35
C GLY A 38 31.74 5.68 2.83
N SER A 39 31.08 4.85 2.00
CA SER A 39 29.65 5.04 1.77
C SER A 39 28.90 4.60 3.03
N PRO A 40 28.01 5.43 3.62
CA PRO A 40 27.02 4.94 4.55
C PRO A 40 25.95 4.19 3.75
N VAL A 41 26.33 3.05 3.17
CA VAL A 41 25.40 1.94 3.10
C VAL A 41 25.12 1.61 4.56
N LEU A 42 23.86 1.72 5.00
CA LEU A 42 23.44 1.30 6.32
C LEU A 42 24.20 0.01 6.72
N PRO A 43 24.68 -0.12 7.97
CA PRO A 43 25.39 -1.31 8.38
C PRO A 43 24.50 -2.52 8.11
N SER A 44 24.92 -3.30 7.11
CA SER A 44 24.55 -4.70 6.95
C SER A 44 25.24 -5.49 8.07
N ASN A 45 24.96 -5.14 9.33
CA ASN A 45 25.31 -5.97 10.47
C ASN A 45 24.28 -7.09 10.55
N GLY A 46 24.59 -8.09 9.74
CA GLY A 46 23.86 -9.33 9.55
C GLY A 46 24.69 -10.19 8.60
N VAL A 47 25.91 -10.53 9.00
CA VAL A 47 26.62 -11.70 8.47
C VAL A 47 25.87 -12.93 9.00
N GLY A 48 24.68 -13.15 8.45
CA GLY A 48 24.03 -14.45 8.37
C GLY A 48 24.09 -14.82 6.90
N GLU A 49 24.49 -16.05 6.62
CA GLU A 49 24.54 -16.64 5.27
C GLU A 49 23.43 -16.10 4.36
N ARG A 50 23.79 -15.66 3.15
CA ARG A 50 22.83 -15.45 2.06
C ARG A 50 22.17 -16.80 1.73
N ARG A 51 21.21 -17.24 2.53
CA ARG A 51 20.23 -18.22 2.10
C ARG A 51 19.39 -17.53 1.04
N LYS A 52 19.49 -18.03 -0.19
CA LYS A 52 18.48 -17.79 -1.23
C LYS A 52 17.12 -18.10 -0.60
N SER A 53 16.39 -17.08 -0.16
CA SER A 53 15.00 -17.25 0.22
C SER A 53 14.22 -17.35 -1.09
N SER A 54 13.37 -18.36 -1.22
CA SER A 54 12.47 -18.55 -2.38
C SER A 54 11.34 -17.51 -2.43
N ILE A 55 11.54 -16.34 -1.84
CA ILE A 55 10.53 -15.31 -1.70
C ILE A 55 10.81 -14.24 -2.77
N PRO A 56 9.79 -13.77 -3.52
CA PRO A 56 9.99 -12.73 -4.52
C PRO A 56 10.63 -11.48 -3.90
N ILE A 57 11.55 -10.85 -4.64
CA ILE A 57 12.37 -9.68 -4.24
C ILE A 57 11.54 -8.52 -3.64
N LEU A 58 10.24 -8.46 -3.95
CA LEU A 58 9.28 -7.52 -3.36
C LEU A 58 9.12 -7.62 -1.84
N PHE A 59 9.45 -8.75 -1.21
CA PHE A 59 9.23 -9.00 0.22
C PHE A 59 10.52 -9.01 1.06
N GLU A 60 11.68 -8.73 0.48
CA GLU A 60 12.99 -8.86 1.14
C GLU A 60 13.18 -7.90 2.35
N ARG A 61 12.27 -6.92 2.55
CA ARG A 61 12.25 -5.99 3.68
C ARG A 61 10.89 -5.86 4.38
N SER A 62 9.94 -6.72 4.02
CA SER A 62 8.72 -6.92 4.79
C SER A 62 8.96 -8.11 5.69
N ALA A 63 8.38 -8.14 6.89
CA ALA A 63 8.36 -9.33 7.73
C ALA A 63 8.10 -10.55 6.85
N HIS A 64 8.89 -11.62 7.04
CA HIS A 64 8.94 -12.85 6.23
C HIS A 64 7.58 -13.57 5.99
N SER A 65 6.46 -13.00 6.42
CA SER A 65 5.09 -13.44 6.17
C SER A 65 4.48 -12.76 4.94
N TRP A 66 4.14 -13.57 3.93
CA TRP A 66 3.40 -13.13 2.75
C TRP A 66 1.95 -12.70 3.03
N TRP A 67 1.38 -13.07 4.18
CA TRP A 67 -0.02 -12.78 4.55
C TRP A 67 -0.21 -11.48 5.33
N ASN A 68 0.84 -10.96 5.95
CA ASN A 68 0.78 -9.74 6.73
C ASN A 68 2.07 -8.94 6.47
N PRO A 69 2.17 -8.27 5.31
CA PRO A 69 3.33 -7.46 5.02
C PRO A 69 3.32 -6.32 6.03
N LYS A 70 4.24 -6.36 6.99
CA LYS A 70 4.60 -5.27 7.92
C LYS A 70 6.09 -5.03 7.77
N PHE A 71 6.57 -3.84 8.12
CA PHE A 71 8.01 -3.65 8.23
C PHE A 71 8.57 -4.39 9.44
N ASP A 72 9.83 -4.84 9.36
CA ASP A 72 10.54 -5.43 10.49
C ASP A 72 10.85 -4.41 11.60
N SER A 73 10.81 -3.11 11.26
CA SER A 73 11.01 -2.01 12.21
C SER A 73 9.70 -1.35 12.59
N GLU A 74 9.39 -1.33 13.88
CA GLU A 74 8.20 -0.68 14.44
C GLU A 74 8.18 0.84 14.18
N ILE A 75 9.35 1.48 14.17
CA ILE A 75 9.48 2.92 13.92
C ILE A 75 9.07 3.22 12.48
N LEU A 76 9.56 2.42 11.52
CA LEU A 76 9.19 2.56 10.11
C LEU A 76 7.71 2.26 9.89
N GLU A 77 7.15 1.27 10.58
CA GLU A 77 5.72 0.95 10.52
C GLU A 77 4.86 2.11 11.01
N LYS A 78 5.21 2.71 12.15
CA LYS A 78 4.51 3.86 12.71
C LYS A 78 4.56 5.06 11.76
N GLN A 79 5.75 5.39 11.25
CA GLN A 79 5.93 6.49 10.28
C GLN A 79 5.17 6.25 8.98
N HIS A 80 5.15 5.00 8.49
CA HIS A 80 4.35 4.62 7.33
C HIS A 80 2.85 4.80 7.61
N MET A 81 2.35 4.35 8.75
CA MET A 81 0.95 4.51 9.13
C MET A 81 0.54 5.98 9.22
N GLU A 82 1.33 6.82 9.89
CA GLU A 82 1.09 8.26 10.01
C GLU A 82 1.08 8.94 8.63
N SER A 83 2.02 8.58 7.75
CA SER A 83 2.11 9.14 6.40
C SER A 83 0.94 8.73 5.48
N TYR A 84 0.47 7.48 5.61
CA TYR A 84 -0.58 6.92 4.75
C TYR A 84 -2.00 7.08 5.29
N TYR A 85 -2.17 7.42 6.56
CA TYR A 85 -3.48 7.64 7.18
C TYR A 85 -4.37 8.62 6.38
N PRO A 86 -3.94 9.86 6.04
CA PRO A 86 -4.77 10.79 5.29
C PRO A 86 -5.14 10.27 3.90
N LYS A 87 -4.24 9.51 3.26
CA LYS A 87 -4.51 8.89 1.94
C LYS A 87 -5.50 7.73 2.04
N THR A 88 -5.44 6.95 3.13
CA THR A 88 -6.37 5.86 3.40
C THR A 88 -7.76 6.39 3.69
N LYS A 89 -7.85 7.45 4.50
CA LYS A 89 -9.08 8.21 4.73
C LYS A 89 -9.68 8.75 3.43
N GLN A 90 -8.88 9.40 2.59
CA GLN A 90 -9.35 9.94 1.30
C GLN A 90 -9.87 8.84 0.36
N ARG A 91 -9.18 7.69 0.30
CA ARG A 91 -9.66 6.53 -0.48
C ARG A 91 -11.01 6.02 0.02
N PHE A 92 -11.21 5.97 1.34
CA PHE A 92 -12.48 5.58 1.92
C PHE A 92 -13.60 6.58 1.58
N GLN A 93 -13.33 7.89 1.60
CA GLN A 93 -14.28 8.91 1.15
C GLN A 93 -14.69 8.71 -0.31
N TYR A 94 -13.73 8.41 -1.20
CA TYR A 94 -14.05 8.10 -2.60
C TYR A 94 -14.85 6.81 -2.76
N ALA A 95 -14.59 5.80 -1.94
CA ALA A 95 -15.36 4.56 -1.93
C ALA A 95 -16.83 4.83 -1.57
N ILE A 96 -17.06 5.64 -0.53
CA ILE A 96 -18.42 6.04 -0.12
C ILE A 96 -19.08 6.86 -1.23
N LEU A 97 -18.36 7.81 -1.82
CA LEU A 97 -18.89 8.63 -2.91
C LEU A 97 -19.28 7.79 -4.13
N TYR A 98 -18.49 6.77 -4.47
CA TYR A 98 -18.82 5.81 -5.53
C TYR A 98 -20.15 5.09 -5.22
N VAL A 99 -20.31 4.57 -4.00
CA VAL A 99 -21.56 3.93 -3.56
C VAL A 99 -22.73 4.91 -3.57
N LEU A 100 -22.54 6.17 -3.15
CA LEU A 100 -23.60 7.18 -3.21
C LEU A 100 -24.07 7.44 -4.66
N VAL A 101 -23.13 7.55 -5.60
CA VAL A 101 -23.44 7.68 -7.03
C VAL A 101 -24.17 6.43 -7.54
N ALA A 102 -23.72 5.25 -7.16
CA ALA A 102 -24.39 3.99 -7.51
C ALA A 102 -25.83 3.93 -6.94
N CYS A 103 -26.04 4.32 -5.68
CA CYS A 103 -27.36 4.41 -5.08
C CYS A 103 -28.29 5.36 -5.85
N VAL A 104 -27.80 6.54 -6.25
CA VAL A 104 -28.57 7.49 -7.07
C VAL A 104 -28.92 6.88 -8.43
N ALA A 105 -27.96 6.22 -9.09
CA ALA A 105 -28.21 5.54 -10.36
C ALA A 105 -29.26 4.43 -10.23
N TRP A 106 -29.19 3.61 -9.18
CA TRP A 106 -30.18 2.58 -8.87
C TRP A 106 -31.56 3.18 -8.53
N SER A 107 -31.60 4.29 -7.81
CA SER A 107 -32.85 5.02 -7.55
C SER A 107 -33.47 5.62 -8.81
N ILE A 108 -32.68 6.03 -9.80
CA ILE A 108 -33.23 6.45 -11.10
C ILE A 108 -33.75 5.22 -11.86
N PHE A 109 -32.97 4.14 -11.92
CA PHE A 109 -33.33 2.90 -12.61
C PHE A 109 -34.65 2.32 -12.10
N LEU A 110 -34.79 2.13 -10.78
CA LEU A 110 -35.99 1.60 -10.17
C LEU A 110 -37.18 2.58 -10.29
N GLY A 111 -36.92 3.90 -10.27
CA GLY A 111 -37.96 4.92 -10.42
C GLY A 111 -38.55 4.98 -11.83
N VAL A 112 -37.73 4.72 -12.86
CA VAL A 112 -38.18 4.65 -14.26
C VAL A 112 -38.93 3.35 -14.54
N LEU A 113 -38.46 2.22 -13.99
CA LEU A 113 -39.12 0.92 -14.16
C LEU A 113 -40.47 0.85 -13.46
N ALA A 114 -40.62 1.54 -12.31
CA ALA A 114 -41.87 1.72 -11.56
C ALA A 114 -42.74 0.43 -11.41
N GLN A 115 -42.08 -0.72 -11.26
CA GLN A 115 -42.75 -2.02 -11.10
C GLN A 115 -43.31 -2.22 -9.70
N GLU A 116 -44.12 -3.24 -9.48
CA GLU A 116 -44.69 -3.51 -8.15
C GLU A 116 -43.60 -3.67 -7.07
N HIS A 117 -43.89 -3.21 -5.86
CA HIS A 117 -42.97 -3.20 -4.71
C HIS A 117 -41.67 -2.37 -4.83
N TRP A 118 -41.49 -1.55 -5.89
CA TRP A 118 -40.32 -0.67 -6.06
C TRP A 118 -40.03 0.24 -4.84
N LEU A 119 -41.08 0.67 -4.12
CA LEU A 119 -40.96 1.54 -2.93
C LEU A 119 -40.17 0.90 -1.79
N ALA A 120 -40.26 -0.43 -1.62
CA ALA A 120 -39.55 -1.12 -0.55
C ALA A 120 -38.03 -1.15 -0.83
N TYR A 121 -37.64 -1.40 -2.09
CA TYR A 121 -36.24 -1.32 -2.53
C TYR A 121 -35.70 0.10 -2.44
N MET A 122 -36.51 1.10 -2.82
CA MET A 122 -36.15 2.51 -2.67
C MET A 122 -35.91 2.90 -1.22
N CYS A 123 -36.75 2.44 -0.30
CA CYS A 123 -36.56 2.70 1.12
C CYS A 123 -35.21 2.13 1.60
N GLY A 124 -34.87 0.90 1.21
CA GLY A 124 -33.56 0.31 1.49
C GLY A 124 -32.40 1.11 0.91
N LEU A 125 -32.51 1.56 -0.35
CA LEU A 125 -31.50 2.40 -1.00
C LEU A 125 -31.33 3.76 -0.32
N LEU A 126 -32.43 4.41 0.07
CA LEU A 126 -32.41 5.70 0.76
C LEU A 126 -31.78 5.57 2.16
N VAL A 127 -32.04 4.47 2.86
CA VAL A 127 -31.36 4.18 4.14
C VAL A 127 -29.86 3.98 3.92
N LEU A 128 -29.46 3.19 2.92
CA LEU A 128 -28.05 3.01 2.59
C LEU A 128 -27.37 4.33 2.19
N LEU A 129 -28.05 5.15 1.39
CA LEU A 129 -27.60 6.49 1.00
C LEU A 129 -27.43 7.39 2.23
N GLY A 130 -28.42 7.42 3.14
CA GLY A 130 -28.38 8.18 4.38
C GLY A 130 -27.22 7.76 5.29
N ILE A 131 -27.04 6.45 5.49
CA ILE A 131 -25.90 5.90 6.24
C ILE A 131 -24.58 6.32 5.58
N GLY A 132 -24.46 6.17 4.26
CA GLY A 132 -23.28 6.59 3.50
C GLY A 132 -22.97 8.08 3.66
N LEU A 133 -23.98 8.95 3.60
CA LEU A 133 -23.82 10.39 3.80
C LEU A 133 -23.39 10.74 5.23
N ILE A 134 -24.01 10.14 6.25
CA ILE A 134 -23.62 10.35 7.65
C ILE A 134 -22.16 9.92 7.85
N ILE A 135 -21.80 8.74 7.36
CA ILE A 135 -20.43 8.22 7.42
C ILE A 135 -19.45 9.15 6.69
N LEU A 136 -19.82 9.67 5.52
CA LEU A 136 -19.01 10.61 4.76
C LEU A 136 -18.78 11.92 5.54
N ILE A 137 -19.83 12.49 6.12
CA ILE A 137 -19.76 13.71 6.94
C ILE A 137 -18.85 13.48 8.16
N VAL A 138 -19.05 12.39 8.91
CA VAL A 138 -18.21 12.01 10.05
C VAL A 138 -16.75 11.84 9.63
N THR A 139 -16.50 11.35 8.41
CA THR A 139 -15.14 11.22 7.88
C THR A 139 -14.48 12.59 7.75
N PHE A 140 -15.19 13.68 7.44
CA PHE A 140 -14.59 15.02 7.42
C PHE A 140 -14.30 15.59 8.82
N THR A 141 -14.92 15.06 9.86
CA THR A 141 -14.77 15.50 11.26
C THR A 141 -13.48 14.96 11.92
N PRO A 142 -12.87 15.66 12.89
CA PRO A 142 -11.71 15.17 13.65
C PRO A 142 -11.95 13.85 14.40
N CYS A 143 -13.20 13.49 14.72
CA CYS A 143 -13.54 12.21 15.36
C CYS A 143 -13.13 10.97 14.55
N CYS A 144 -12.93 11.13 13.24
CA CYS A 144 -12.53 10.06 12.32
C CYS A 144 -11.20 9.38 12.71
N GLU A 145 -10.26 10.09 13.36
CA GLU A 145 -8.93 9.56 13.71
C GLU A 145 -8.98 8.28 14.55
N ARG A 146 -9.95 8.18 15.45
CA ARG A 146 -10.14 6.99 16.29
C ARG A 146 -11.21 6.05 15.76
N ALA A 147 -12.09 6.55 14.88
CA ALA A 147 -13.28 5.86 14.43
C ALA A 147 -13.21 5.31 12.99
N LEU A 148 -12.09 5.42 12.27
CA LEU A 148 -12.03 4.98 10.87
C LEU A 148 -12.34 3.48 10.70
N LEU A 149 -11.77 2.62 11.54
CA LEU A 149 -12.05 1.18 11.51
C LEU A 149 -13.51 0.86 11.84
N PRO A 150 -14.10 1.29 12.98
CA PRO A 150 -15.49 0.99 13.26
C PRO A 150 -16.44 1.57 12.20
N LEU A 151 -16.14 2.76 11.68
CA LEU A 151 -16.91 3.38 10.61
C LEU A 151 -16.87 2.56 9.31
N SER A 152 -15.70 2.06 8.93
CA SER A 152 -15.53 1.18 7.77
C SER A 152 -16.23 -0.18 7.95
N THR A 153 -16.25 -0.73 9.17
CA THR A 153 -16.98 -1.96 9.48
C THR A 153 -18.49 -1.75 9.43
N LEU A 154 -18.99 -0.61 9.94
CA LEU A 154 -20.41 -0.25 9.86
C LEU A 154 -20.85 -0.08 8.40
N PHE A 155 -20.03 0.59 7.59
CA PHE A 155 -20.30 0.75 6.17
C PHE A 155 -20.34 -0.59 5.43
N ALA A 156 -19.35 -1.47 5.65
CA ALA A 156 -19.34 -2.80 5.05
C ALA A 156 -20.54 -3.66 5.48
N LEU A 157 -20.93 -3.58 6.76
CA LEU A 157 -22.12 -4.25 7.26
C LEU A 157 -23.40 -3.72 6.58
N SER A 158 -23.53 -2.41 6.40
CA SER A 158 -24.69 -1.82 5.70
C SER A 158 -24.78 -2.26 4.24
N LEU A 159 -23.65 -2.39 3.55
CA LEU A 159 -23.61 -2.90 2.18
C LEU A 159 -24.03 -4.37 2.10
N CYS A 160 -23.53 -5.21 3.02
CA CYS A 160 -23.93 -6.61 3.09
C CYS A 160 -25.42 -6.76 3.42
N ALA A 161 -25.92 -5.99 4.39
CA ALA A 161 -27.33 -5.99 4.76
C ALA A 161 -28.23 -5.56 3.60
N PHE A 162 -27.85 -4.52 2.85
CA PHE A 162 -28.59 -4.08 1.67
C PHE A 162 -28.60 -5.16 0.57
N CYS A 163 -27.47 -5.83 0.30
CA CYS A 163 -27.42 -6.93 -0.66
C CYS A 163 -28.37 -8.08 -0.26
N LEU A 164 -28.40 -8.46 1.02
CA LEU A 164 -29.29 -9.52 1.50
C LEU A 164 -30.76 -9.09 1.57
N LEU A 165 -31.03 -7.81 1.86
CA LEU A 165 -32.38 -7.25 1.86
C LEU A 165 -33.04 -7.39 0.48
N SER A 166 -32.25 -7.33 -0.59
CA SER A 166 -32.74 -7.51 -1.96
C SER A 166 -33.41 -8.88 -2.21
N PHE A 167 -33.09 -9.90 -1.42
CA PHE A 167 -33.72 -11.23 -1.50
C PHE A 167 -34.99 -11.34 -0.66
N ILE A 168 -35.07 -10.63 0.47
CA ILE A 168 -36.29 -10.64 1.29
C ILE A 168 -37.43 -9.97 0.53
N GLN A 169 -37.09 -8.96 -0.28
CA GLN A 169 -38.03 -8.22 -1.11
C GLN A 169 -38.29 -8.90 -2.46
N SER A 170 -37.77 -10.13 -2.70
CA SER A 170 -37.76 -10.77 -4.02
C SER A 170 -38.85 -11.80 -4.27
N SER A 171 -39.79 -12.01 -3.35
CA SER A 171 -40.92 -12.94 -3.61
C SER A 171 -41.74 -12.55 -4.85
N ASP A 172 -41.68 -11.28 -5.30
CA ASP A 172 -42.19 -10.78 -6.58
C ASP A 172 -41.21 -9.75 -7.22
N ALA A 173 -39.89 -10.01 -7.14
CA ALA A 173 -38.84 -9.01 -7.37
C ALA A 173 -38.79 -8.38 -8.78
N PRO A 174 -38.52 -7.06 -8.89
CA PRO A 174 -38.21 -6.39 -10.16
C PRO A 174 -36.76 -6.61 -10.65
N ILE A 175 -35.89 -7.28 -9.88
CA ILE A 175 -34.46 -7.44 -10.17
C ILE A 175 -34.17 -8.89 -10.58
N SER A 176 -33.49 -9.07 -11.72
CA SER A 176 -33.10 -10.38 -12.21
C SER A 176 -32.03 -11.06 -11.33
N ALA A 177 -31.93 -12.39 -11.42
CA ALA A 177 -30.87 -13.16 -10.73
C ALA A 177 -29.45 -12.69 -11.09
N VAL A 178 -29.25 -12.21 -12.33
CA VAL A 178 -27.99 -11.61 -12.77
C VAL A 178 -27.73 -10.28 -12.06
N GLY A 179 -28.78 -9.48 -11.83
CA GLY A 179 -28.69 -8.21 -11.10
C GLY A 179 -28.24 -8.40 -9.65
N THR A 180 -28.87 -9.31 -8.90
CA THR A 180 -28.50 -9.57 -7.50
C THR A 180 -27.09 -10.16 -7.39
N PHE A 181 -26.69 -11.02 -8.32
CA PHE A 181 -25.33 -11.54 -8.40
C PHE A 181 -24.31 -10.42 -8.68
N THR A 182 -24.59 -9.56 -9.67
CA THR A 182 -23.70 -8.45 -10.05
C THR A 182 -23.52 -7.47 -8.89
N MET A 183 -24.58 -7.12 -8.19
CA MET A 183 -24.53 -6.27 -6.98
C MET A 183 -23.64 -6.89 -5.90
N THR A 184 -23.74 -8.20 -5.69
CA THR A 184 -22.93 -8.91 -4.71
C THR A 184 -21.45 -8.89 -5.08
N ILE A 185 -21.12 -9.13 -6.35
CA ILE A 185 -19.75 -9.06 -6.86
C ILE A 185 -19.19 -7.63 -6.77
N GLU A 186 -19.98 -6.60 -7.09
CA GLU A 186 -19.60 -5.19 -6.96
C GLU A 186 -19.24 -4.85 -5.50
N VAL A 187 -20.08 -5.27 -4.55
CA VAL A 187 -19.82 -5.05 -3.11
C VAL A 187 -18.59 -5.83 -2.63
N LEU A 188 -18.39 -7.08 -3.07
CA LEU A 188 -17.17 -7.84 -2.76
C LEU A 188 -15.92 -7.13 -3.27
N LEU A 189 -15.94 -6.65 -4.53
CA LEU A 189 -14.84 -5.90 -5.12
C LEU A 189 -14.53 -4.62 -4.34
N LEU A 190 -15.55 -3.81 -4.02
CA LEU A 190 -15.39 -2.58 -3.24
C LEU A 190 -14.80 -2.86 -1.86
N MET A 191 -15.27 -3.92 -1.20
CA MET A 191 -14.80 -4.33 0.13
C MET A 191 -13.33 -4.72 0.15
N TYR A 192 -12.86 -5.47 -0.85
CA TYR A 192 -11.43 -5.83 -0.95
C TYR A 192 -10.54 -4.68 -1.47
N ALA A 193 -11.04 -3.82 -2.36
CA ALA A 193 -10.20 -2.85 -3.05
C ALA A 193 -10.14 -1.47 -2.36
N MET A 194 -11.26 -0.99 -1.82
CA MET A 194 -11.45 0.43 -1.48
C MET A 194 -11.78 0.67 0.00
N ILE A 195 -12.49 -0.26 0.65
CA ILE A 195 -12.81 -0.12 2.07
C ILE A 195 -11.54 -0.44 2.90
N PRO A 196 -11.13 0.44 3.84
CA PRO A 196 -9.89 0.30 4.59
C PRO A 196 -10.01 -0.73 5.74
N LEU A 197 -10.50 -1.93 5.44
CA LEU A 197 -10.59 -3.03 6.40
C LEU A 197 -9.27 -3.82 6.45
N PRO A 198 -8.89 -4.36 7.61
CA PRO A 198 -7.86 -5.39 7.65
C PRO A 198 -8.33 -6.65 6.93
N LEU A 199 -7.39 -7.43 6.38
CA LEU A 199 -7.69 -8.58 5.52
C LEU A 199 -8.67 -9.57 6.15
N TYR A 200 -8.49 -9.87 7.45
CA TYR A 200 -9.33 -10.85 8.15
C TYR A 200 -10.80 -10.41 8.23
N LEU A 201 -11.08 -9.11 8.40
CA LEU A 201 -12.47 -8.60 8.41
C LEU A 201 -13.05 -8.62 7.00
N ALA A 202 -12.28 -8.21 5.98
CA ALA A 202 -12.74 -8.25 4.60
C ALA A 202 -13.07 -9.67 4.13
N ILE A 203 -12.24 -10.66 4.51
CA ILE A 203 -12.51 -12.08 4.25
C ILE A 203 -13.74 -12.55 5.03
N CYS A 204 -13.86 -12.21 6.32
CA CYS A 204 -14.99 -12.60 7.14
C CYS A 204 -16.32 -12.10 6.57
N PHE A 205 -16.44 -10.79 6.33
CA PHE A 205 -17.65 -10.20 5.73
C PHE A 205 -17.90 -10.72 4.32
N GLY A 206 -16.86 -10.86 3.50
CA GLY A 206 -17.00 -11.37 2.14
C GLY A 206 -17.50 -12.81 2.08
N VAL A 207 -16.92 -13.71 2.88
CA VAL A 207 -17.35 -15.12 2.92
C VAL A 207 -18.74 -15.23 3.52
N ALA A 208 -19.04 -14.47 4.59
CA ALA A 208 -20.38 -14.43 5.17
C ALA A 208 -21.42 -13.96 4.15
N LEU A 209 -21.12 -12.91 3.37
CA LEU A 209 -21.99 -12.42 2.31
C LEU A 209 -22.20 -13.47 1.21
N SER A 210 -21.13 -14.07 0.69
CA SER A 210 -21.23 -15.11 -0.36
C SER A 210 -22.00 -16.35 0.12
N LEU A 211 -21.76 -16.82 1.34
CA LEU A 211 -22.50 -17.96 1.91
C LEU A 211 -23.98 -17.61 2.13
N SER A 212 -24.26 -16.43 2.68
CA SER A 212 -25.63 -15.97 2.89
C SER A 212 -26.36 -15.82 1.56
N TYR A 213 -25.69 -15.28 0.53
CA TYR A 213 -26.22 -15.18 -0.82
C TYR A 213 -26.59 -16.55 -1.38
N GLU A 214 -25.70 -17.55 -1.31
CA GLU A 214 -25.97 -18.89 -1.86
C GLU A 214 -27.10 -19.59 -1.10
N VAL A 215 -27.10 -19.53 0.23
CA VAL A 215 -28.18 -20.11 1.05
C VAL A 215 -29.52 -19.48 0.71
N LEU A 216 -29.57 -18.15 0.60
CA LEU A 216 -30.80 -17.42 0.33
C LEU A 216 -31.25 -17.58 -1.12
N SER A 217 -30.32 -17.68 -2.07
CA SER A 217 -30.62 -17.99 -3.47
C SER A 217 -31.23 -19.38 -3.64
N ILE A 218 -30.69 -20.40 -2.96
CA ILE A 218 -31.24 -21.76 -2.99
C ILE A 218 -32.59 -21.81 -2.27
N ALA A 219 -32.76 -21.10 -1.16
CA ALA A 219 -33.97 -21.13 -0.36
C ALA A 219 -35.17 -20.41 -1.02
N LEU A 220 -34.91 -19.34 -1.77
CA LEU A 220 -35.96 -18.46 -2.31
C LEU A 220 -36.18 -18.57 -3.82
N VAL A 221 -35.23 -19.14 -4.58
CA VAL A 221 -35.36 -19.30 -6.04
C VAL A 221 -35.69 -20.76 -6.35
N GLU A 222 -36.96 -21.03 -6.68
CA GLU A 222 -37.41 -22.36 -7.07
C GLU A 222 -36.75 -22.81 -8.40
N PHE A 223 -36.36 -24.09 -8.48
CA PHE A 223 -35.82 -24.75 -9.68
C PHE A 223 -34.52 -24.14 -10.27
N GLN A 224 -33.41 -24.24 -9.53
CA GLN A 224 -32.07 -23.98 -10.10
C GLN A 224 -31.42 -25.27 -10.64
N ASP A 225 -30.97 -25.21 -11.89
CA ASP A 225 -30.15 -26.27 -12.47
C ASP A 225 -28.84 -26.42 -11.67
N PRO A 226 -28.48 -27.65 -11.22
CA PRO A 226 -27.23 -27.89 -10.49
C PRO A 226 -25.96 -27.30 -11.13
N PRO A 227 -25.73 -27.37 -12.46
CA PRO A 227 -24.55 -26.76 -13.08
C PRO A 227 -24.53 -25.23 -12.94
N PHE A 228 -25.68 -24.57 -12.89
CA PHE A 228 -25.76 -23.12 -12.71
C PHE A 228 -25.31 -22.70 -11.31
N VAL A 229 -25.76 -23.42 -10.28
CA VAL A 229 -25.35 -23.20 -8.88
C VAL A 229 -23.84 -23.42 -8.72
N ILE A 230 -23.30 -24.50 -9.29
CA ILE A 230 -21.86 -24.79 -9.25
C ILE A 230 -21.05 -23.68 -9.93
N GLY A 231 -21.52 -23.19 -11.09
CA GLY A 231 -20.89 -22.09 -11.80
C GLY A 231 -20.86 -20.81 -10.96
N ARG A 232 -21.97 -20.46 -10.31
CA ARG A 232 -22.07 -19.28 -9.44
C ARG A 232 -21.14 -19.39 -8.22
N LEU A 233 -21.11 -20.54 -7.56
CA LEU A 233 -20.21 -20.82 -6.44
C LEU A 233 -18.74 -20.67 -6.86
N LEU A 234 -18.37 -21.21 -8.02
CA LEU A 234 -17.01 -21.08 -8.58
C LEU A 234 -16.66 -19.61 -8.84
N MET A 235 -17.61 -18.81 -9.32
CA MET A 235 -17.42 -17.37 -9.52
C MET A 235 -17.24 -16.61 -8.21
N HIS A 236 -17.99 -16.95 -7.15
CA HIS A 236 -17.74 -16.41 -5.80
C HIS A 236 -16.32 -16.76 -5.31
N CYS A 237 -15.90 -18.02 -5.46
CA CYS A 237 -14.53 -18.43 -5.11
C CYS A 237 -13.48 -17.63 -5.90
N ALA A 238 -13.65 -17.51 -7.21
CA ALA A 238 -12.76 -16.73 -8.08
C ALA A 238 -12.69 -15.26 -7.65
N MET A 239 -13.82 -14.65 -7.31
CA MET A 239 -13.89 -13.28 -6.83
C MET A 239 -13.15 -13.11 -5.49
N HIS A 240 -13.25 -14.06 -4.57
CA HIS A 240 -12.46 -14.04 -3.34
C HIS A 240 -10.96 -14.11 -3.62
N PHE A 241 -10.51 -15.00 -4.52
CA PHE A 241 -9.10 -15.07 -4.91
C PHE A 241 -8.60 -13.77 -5.53
N ILE A 242 -9.36 -13.19 -6.46
CA ILE A 242 -9.01 -11.90 -7.09
C ILE A 242 -8.97 -10.80 -6.02
N GLY A 243 -9.96 -10.74 -5.14
CA GLY A 243 -10.04 -9.75 -4.05
C GLY A 243 -8.84 -9.83 -3.09
N ILE A 244 -8.51 -11.03 -2.62
CA ILE A 244 -7.35 -11.26 -1.74
C ILE A 244 -6.06 -10.88 -2.45
N HIS A 245 -5.89 -11.29 -3.71
CA HIS A 245 -4.72 -10.93 -4.51
C HIS A 245 -4.58 -9.41 -4.67
N LEU A 246 -5.66 -8.70 -5.06
CA LEU A 246 -5.67 -7.24 -5.18
C LEU A 246 -5.31 -6.56 -3.87
N PHE A 247 -5.87 -7.04 -2.75
CA PHE A 247 -5.60 -6.51 -1.43
C PHE A 247 -4.12 -6.64 -1.05
N ILE A 248 -3.54 -7.85 -1.17
CA ILE A 248 -2.13 -8.10 -0.87
C ILE A 248 -1.23 -7.26 -1.77
N MET A 249 -1.48 -7.25 -3.09
CA MET A 249 -0.69 -6.47 -4.04
C MET A 249 -0.76 -4.97 -3.76
N ALA A 250 -1.91 -4.45 -3.33
CA ALA A 250 -2.04 -3.05 -2.93
C ALA A 250 -1.21 -2.73 -1.67
N GLN A 251 -1.17 -3.62 -0.68
CA GLN A 251 -0.36 -3.42 0.52
C GLN A 251 1.15 -3.45 0.21
N VAL A 252 1.60 -4.46 -0.52
CA VAL A 252 3.02 -4.60 -0.92
C VAL A 252 3.46 -3.39 -1.74
N ARG A 253 2.63 -2.92 -2.68
CA ARG A 253 2.91 -1.72 -3.48
C ARG A 253 3.08 -0.48 -2.60
N LYS A 254 2.18 -0.23 -1.64
CA LYS A 254 2.27 0.93 -0.73
C LYS A 254 3.61 0.93 0.04
N ARG A 255 3.99 -0.22 0.59
CA ARG A 255 5.23 -0.37 1.36
C ARG A 255 6.48 -0.23 0.51
N SER A 256 6.50 -0.86 -0.66
CA SER A 256 7.60 -0.73 -1.63
C SER A 256 7.78 0.73 -2.05
N THR A 257 6.69 1.44 -2.35
CA THR A 257 6.74 2.86 -2.71
C THR A 257 7.23 3.73 -1.55
N PHE A 258 6.74 3.49 -0.32
CA PHE A 258 7.22 4.23 0.87
C PHE A 258 8.73 4.09 1.04
N LEU A 259 9.24 2.87 0.92
CA LEU A 259 10.66 2.60 1.08
C LEU A 259 11.51 3.25 -0.03
N LYS A 260 11.06 3.15 -1.29
CA LYS A 260 11.75 3.79 -2.43
C LYS A 260 11.80 5.31 -2.27
N VAL A 261 10.69 5.92 -1.84
CA VAL A 261 10.64 7.36 -1.58
C VAL A 261 11.56 7.72 -0.41
N GLY A 262 11.54 6.96 0.69
CA GLY A 262 12.45 7.16 1.83
C GLY A 262 13.93 7.11 1.43
N GLN A 263 14.32 6.13 0.62
CA GLN A 263 15.69 6.02 0.10
C GLN A 263 16.09 7.18 -0.80
N SER A 264 15.17 7.65 -1.65
CA SER A 264 15.43 8.80 -2.52
C SER A 264 15.67 10.09 -1.72
N ILE A 265 14.93 10.27 -0.61
CA ILE A 265 15.08 11.42 0.28
C ILE A 265 16.41 11.33 1.05
N LEU A 266 16.75 10.15 1.57
CA LEU A 266 18.01 9.92 2.28
C LEU A 266 19.22 10.20 1.37
N SER A 267 19.23 9.62 0.16
CA SER A 267 20.30 9.85 -0.81
C SER A 267 20.44 11.33 -1.18
N ARG A 268 19.31 12.04 -1.36
CA ARG A 268 19.34 13.49 -1.61
C ARG A 268 19.92 14.28 -0.44
N ARG A 269 19.64 13.88 0.79
CA ARG A 269 20.20 14.51 2.00
C ARG A 269 21.70 14.29 2.09
N ASP A 270 22.17 13.07 1.85
CA ASP A 270 23.60 12.73 1.88
C ASP A 270 24.38 13.54 0.83
N LEU A 271 23.80 13.69 -0.37
CA LEU A 271 24.36 14.53 -1.42
C LEU A 271 24.45 16.01 -1.02
N ASN A 272 23.46 16.55 -0.32
CA ASN A 272 23.51 17.93 0.17
C ASN A 272 24.60 18.11 1.24
N ILE A 273 24.73 17.17 2.17
CA ILE A 273 25.78 17.19 3.19
C ILE A 273 27.17 17.11 2.54
N GLU A 274 27.36 16.21 1.56
CA GLU A 274 28.64 16.08 0.86
C GLU A 274 29.00 17.36 0.08
N LYS A 275 28.02 18.04 -0.53
CA LYS A 275 28.22 19.33 -1.18
C LYS A 275 28.66 20.41 -0.20
N GLU A 276 27.99 20.52 0.96
CA GLU A 276 28.38 21.49 1.99
C GLU A 276 29.79 21.23 2.52
N LEU A 277 30.16 19.96 2.74
CA LEU A 277 31.50 19.58 3.15
C LEU A 277 32.55 19.93 2.08
N LYS A 278 32.25 19.65 0.80
CA LYS A 278 33.12 20.04 -0.31
C LYS A 278 33.28 21.55 -0.42
N GLN A 279 32.19 22.30 -0.29
CA GLN A 279 32.25 23.77 -0.35
C GLN A 279 33.08 24.34 0.79
N LYS A 280 32.90 23.84 2.03
CA LYS A 280 33.72 24.24 3.18
C LYS A 280 35.21 23.93 2.96
N MET A 281 35.50 22.78 2.35
CA MET A 281 36.87 22.41 2.00
C MET A 281 37.47 23.36 0.95
N ILE A 282 36.73 23.69 -0.12
CA ILE A 282 37.18 24.65 -1.14
C ILE A 282 37.45 26.02 -0.51
N ASN A 283 36.50 26.52 0.28
CA ASN A 283 36.61 27.82 0.94
C ASN A 283 37.76 27.87 1.99
N SER A 284 38.21 26.72 2.49
CA SER A 284 39.36 26.63 3.39
C SER A 284 40.71 26.58 2.67
N LEU A 285 40.73 26.18 1.39
CA LEU A 285 41.94 26.00 0.59
C LEU A 285 42.20 27.16 -0.38
N MET A 286 41.14 27.89 -0.78
CA MET A 286 41.24 28.93 -1.79
C MET A 286 40.54 30.23 -1.33
N PRO A 287 41.14 31.42 -1.55
CA PRO A 287 40.49 32.70 -1.27
C PRO A 287 39.16 32.83 -2.03
N GLN A 288 38.16 33.46 -1.40
CA GLN A 288 36.79 33.53 -1.92
C GLN A 288 36.69 34.10 -3.34
N SER A 289 37.61 34.99 -3.74
CA SER A 289 37.62 35.59 -5.09
C SER A 289 37.82 34.58 -6.23
N VAL A 290 38.46 33.44 -5.97
CA VAL A 290 38.65 32.38 -6.98
C VAL A 290 37.65 31.24 -6.76
N ALA A 291 37.08 31.11 -5.55
CA ALA A 291 36.16 30.01 -5.20
C ALA A 291 34.74 30.23 -5.71
N GLU A 292 34.40 31.48 -6.06
CA GLU A 292 33.11 31.91 -6.60
C GLU A 292 33.11 32.05 -8.13
N GLU A 293 34.28 31.99 -8.77
CA GLU A 293 34.46 32.00 -10.24
C GLU A 293 34.36 30.58 -10.83
#